data_AF-A0A5C9BYR0-F1
#
_entry.id   AF-A0A5C9BYR0-F1
#
_cell.length_a   1.000
_cell.length_b   1.000
_cell.length_c   1.000
_cell.angle_alpha   90.00
_cell.angle_beta   90.00
_cell.angle_gamma   90.00
#
_symmetry.space_group_name_H-M   'P 1'
#
loop_
_entity.id
_entity.type
_entity.pdbx_description
1 polymer ?
#
loop_
_entity_poly.entity_id
_entity_poly.type
_entity_poly.pdbx_seq_one_letter_code
_entity_poly.pdbx_strand_id
1 'polypeptide(L)'
;MNPPNDSCLSLHDAALTLGTGPDGQHDIEVALAHAIEHGELHANVKRWATEQWEGRQLPGNINRLETFIERAELDAWQQRRRQPA
;
A
#
# COMPACT_ATOMS: atom_id res chain seq x y z
N MET A 1 9.36 25.42 -7.81
CA MET A 1 8.95 24.20 -7.08
C MET A 1 8.65 23.16 -8.12
N ASN A 2 9.38 22.05 -8.13
CA ASN A 2 9.06 20.91 -8.99
C ASN A 2 7.74 20.32 -8.43
N PRO A 3 6.63 20.19 -9.17
CA PRO A 3 5.58 19.28 -8.73
C PRO A 3 6.19 17.89 -8.93
N PRO A 4 6.52 17.13 -7.88
CA PRO A 4 6.93 15.77 -8.16
C PRO A 4 5.68 15.08 -8.71
N ASN A 5 5.85 14.50 -9.89
CA ASN A 5 4.85 13.76 -10.62
C ASN A 5 4.64 12.39 -9.91
N ASP A 6 4.40 12.42 -8.60
CA ASP A 6 4.15 11.28 -7.69
C ASP A 6 2.71 10.80 -7.85
N SER A 7 2.34 10.49 -9.09
CA SER A 7 1.08 9.78 -9.37
C SER A 7 1.09 8.39 -8.75
N CYS A 8 2.25 7.82 -8.46
CA CYS A 8 2.44 6.52 -7.81
C CYS A 8 3.16 6.70 -6.47
N LEU A 9 2.65 6.05 -5.42
CA LEU A 9 3.27 5.94 -4.11
C LEU A 9 3.67 4.49 -3.86
N SER A 10 4.78 4.25 -3.18
CA SER A 10 5.07 2.91 -2.67
C SER A 10 3.98 2.49 -1.67
N LEU A 11 3.75 1.20 -1.47
CA LEU A 11 2.80 0.72 -0.44
C LEU A 11 3.16 1.26 0.94
N HIS A 12 4.47 1.39 1.22
CA HIS A 12 4.98 2.02 2.42
C HIS A 12 4.60 3.52 2.52
N ASP A 13 4.81 4.31 1.46
CA ASP A 13 4.42 5.72 1.40
C ASP A 13 2.90 5.92 1.46
N ALA A 14 2.14 5.05 0.83
CA ALA A 14 0.69 5.04 0.92
C ALA A 14 0.24 4.80 2.37
N ALA A 15 0.87 3.86 3.08
CA ALA A 15 0.61 3.63 4.49
C ALA A 15 1.02 4.82 5.37
N LEU A 16 2.14 5.50 5.08
CA LEU A 16 2.54 6.74 5.77
C LEU A 16 1.55 7.88 5.52
N THR A 17 1.00 7.98 4.32
CA THR A 17 0.02 9.02 3.95
C THR A 17 -1.31 8.82 4.69
N LEU A 18 -1.70 7.56 4.92
CA LEU A 18 -2.94 7.19 5.59
C LEU A 18 -2.80 7.12 7.11
N GLY A 19 -1.61 6.79 7.61
CA GLY A 19 -1.33 6.60 9.03
C GLY A 19 -1.00 7.89 9.75
N THR A 20 -1.59 8.10 10.93
CA THR A 20 -1.29 9.25 11.80
C THR A 20 -0.12 9.01 12.76
N GLY A 21 0.57 7.88 12.67
CA GLY A 21 1.72 7.55 13.51
C GLY A 21 2.35 6.18 13.22
N PRO A 22 3.54 5.91 13.79
CA PRO A 22 4.34 4.72 13.52
C PRO A 22 3.67 3.41 13.95
N ASP A 23 2.83 3.44 15.00
CA ASP A 23 2.10 2.26 15.48
C ASP A 23 0.99 1.80 14.52
N GLY A 24 0.40 2.71 13.75
CA GLY A 24 -0.70 2.37 12.81
C GLY A 24 -0.24 2.08 11.39
N GLN A 25 1.03 2.32 11.07
CA GLN A 25 1.52 2.19 9.71
C GLN A 25 1.45 0.75 9.22
N HIS A 26 1.92 -0.21 10.02
CA HIS A 26 1.97 -1.60 9.60
C HIS A 26 0.58 -2.21 9.38
N ASP A 27 -0.39 -1.89 10.23
CA ASP A 27 -1.79 -2.29 10.04
C ASP A 27 -2.36 -1.76 8.71
N ILE A 28 -1.98 -0.55 8.31
CA ILE A 28 -2.38 -0.01 7.02
C ILE A 28 -1.65 -0.73 5.88
N GLU A 29 -0.35 -1.00 6.00
CA GLU A 29 0.39 -1.79 5.00
C GLU A 29 -0.27 -3.16 4.78
N VAL A 30 -0.68 -3.83 5.86
CA VAL A 30 -1.39 -5.12 5.82
C VAL A 30 -2.76 -4.96 5.17
N ALA A 31 -3.53 -3.93 5.52
CA ALA A 31 -4.83 -3.66 4.90
C ALA A 31 -4.73 -3.37 3.39
N LEU A 32 -3.71 -2.61 2.97
CA LEU A 32 -3.43 -2.35 1.56
C LEU A 32 -3.03 -3.63 0.83
N ALA A 33 -2.16 -4.43 1.43
CA ALA A 33 -1.73 -5.71 0.87
C ALA A 33 -2.91 -6.68 0.70
N HIS A 34 -3.82 -6.76 1.67
CA HIS A 34 -5.08 -7.51 1.52
C HIS A 34 -5.93 -6.98 0.37
N ALA A 35 -6.19 -5.68 0.30
CA ALA A 35 -6.99 -5.09 -0.77
C ALA A 35 -6.41 -5.38 -2.16
N ILE A 36 -5.08 -5.39 -2.27
CA ILE A 36 -4.37 -5.77 -3.50
C ILE A 36 -4.56 -7.26 -3.82
N GLU A 37 -4.41 -8.15 -2.84
CA GLU A 37 -4.61 -9.60 -3.05
C GLU A 37 -6.06 -9.95 -3.43
N HIS A 38 -7.03 -9.22 -2.88
CA HIS A 38 -8.44 -9.36 -3.22
C HIS A 38 -8.83 -8.66 -4.53
N GLY A 39 -7.94 -7.87 -5.14
CA GLY A 39 -8.20 -7.10 -6.36
C GLY A 39 -9.08 -5.86 -6.15
N GLU A 40 -9.25 -5.42 -4.90
CA GLU A 40 -10.00 -4.21 -4.51
C GLU A 40 -9.19 -2.92 -4.71
N LEU A 41 -7.87 -3.04 -4.71
CA LEU A 41 -6.92 -1.94 -4.93
C LEU A 41 -5.97 -2.29 -6.06
N HIS A 42 -5.95 -1.48 -7.11
CA HIS A 42 -5.00 -1.68 -8.22
C HIS A 42 -3.61 -1.18 -7.82
N ALA A 43 -2.63 -2.06 -7.92
CA ALA A 43 -1.24 -1.78 -7.61
C ALA A 43 -0.31 -2.60 -8.51
N ASN A 44 0.87 -2.06 -8.79
CA ASN A 44 1.95 -2.80 -9.41
C ASN A 44 2.66 -3.65 -8.35
N VAL A 45 2.12 -4.84 -8.10
CA VAL A 45 2.55 -5.72 -7.00
C VAL A 45 3.91 -6.34 -7.31
N LYS A 46 4.87 -6.14 -6.42
CA LYS A 46 6.14 -6.89 -6.40
C LYS A 46 6.14 -7.80 -5.19
N ARG A 47 6.54 -9.05 -5.39
CA ARG A 47 6.58 -10.06 -4.33
C ARG A 47 8.01 -10.51 -4.11
N TRP A 48 8.41 -10.68 -2.86
CA TRP A 48 9.71 -11.27 -2.56
C TRP A 48 9.70 -12.76 -2.87
N ALA A 49 10.80 -13.24 -3.45
CA ALA A 49 11.14 -14.65 -3.36
C ALA A 49 11.32 -15.00 -1.87
N THR A 50 10.92 -16.20 -1.46
CA THR A 50 10.83 -16.69 -0.07
C THR A 50 12.11 -16.52 0.79
N GLU A 51 13.22 -16.08 0.20
CA GLU A 51 14.57 -15.99 0.79
C GLU A 51 15.10 -14.55 0.96
N GLN A 52 14.40 -13.53 0.47
CA GLN A 52 14.88 -12.13 0.41
C GLN A 52 14.11 -11.20 1.38
N TRP A 53 13.67 -11.73 2.53
CA TRP A 53 12.71 -11.04 3.39
C TRP A 53 13.42 -10.14 4.40
N GLU A 54 13.18 -8.83 4.34
CA GLU A 54 13.65 -7.89 5.37
C GLU A 54 12.48 -7.25 6.14
N GLY A 55 12.35 -7.59 7.43
CA GLY A 55 11.43 -6.92 8.36
C GLY A 55 10.06 -7.60 8.52
N ARG A 56 9.00 -6.79 8.67
CA ARG A 56 7.63 -7.30 8.94
C ARG A 56 6.99 -7.82 7.65
N GLN A 57 6.47 -9.05 7.72
CA GLN A 57 5.85 -9.72 6.59
C GLN A 57 4.50 -9.07 6.23
N LEU A 58 4.24 -8.94 4.92
CA LEU A 58 2.93 -8.61 4.39
C LEU A 58 2.26 -9.86 3.79
N PRO A 59 0.91 -9.92 3.79
CA PRO A 59 0.19 -10.99 3.12
C PRO A 59 0.60 -11.05 1.64
N GLY A 60 0.69 -12.27 1.10
CA GLY A 60 1.13 -12.50 -0.28
C GLY A 60 2.63 -12.30 -0.54
N ASN A 61 3.45 -12.13 0.50
CA ASN A 61 4.88 -11.80 0.41
C ASN A 61 5.13 -10.52 -0.43
N ILE A 62 4.23 -9.55 -0.32
CA ILE A 62 4.30 -8.29 -1.06
C ILE A 62 5.45 -7.44 -0.53
N ASN A 63 6.31 -6.98 -1.43
CA ASN A 63 7.36 -6.01 -1.13
C ASN A 63 6.73 -4.62 -1.04
N ARG A 64 6.66 -4.07 0.17
CA ARG A 64 6.11 -2.73 0.43
C ARG A 64 6.87 -1.57 -0.22
N LEU A 65 8.15 -1.75 -0.51
CA LEU A 65 9.01 -0.71 -1.10
C LEU A 65 9.00 -0.76 -2.63
N GLU A 66 8.81 -1.95 -3.20
CA GLU A 66 8.76 -2.14 -4.67
C GLU A 66 7.34 -2.30 -5.21
N THR A 67 6.32 -2.32 -4.36
CA THR A 67 4.92 -2.29 -4.76
C THR A 67 4.46 -0.85 -4.84
N PHE A 68 4.00 -0.44 -6.02
CA PHE A 68 3.57 0.93 -6.28
C PHE A 68 2.05 0.98 -6.50
N ILE A 69 1.41 1.96 -5.87
CA ILE A 69 -0.03 2.19 -5.86
C ILE A 69 -0.26 3.58 -6.44
N GLU A 70 -1.17 3.69 -7.40
CA GLU A 70 -1.52 5.01 -7.91
C GLU A 70 -2.29 5.80 -6.84
N ARG A 71 -1.98 7.09 -6.70
CA ARG A 71 -2.64 7.96 -5.73
C ARG A 71 -4.15 8.02 -5.96
N ALA A 72 -4.58 8.01 -7.22
CA ALA A 72 -6.00 7.96 -7.58
C ALA A 72 -6.67 6.67 -7.08
N GLU A 73 -6.00 5.53 -7.21
CA GLU A 73 -6.48 4.23 -6.73
C GLU A 73 -6.52 4.17 -5.20
N LEU A 74 -5.49 4.72 -4.54
CA LEU A 74 -5.44 4.83 -3.09
C LEU A 74 -6.60 5.67 -2.54
N ASP A 75 -6.87 6.82 -3.15
CA ASP A 75 -7.97 7.71 -2.76
C ASP A 75 -9.33 7.04 -2.99
N ALA A 76 -9.52 6.40 -4.15
CA ALA A 76 -10.74 5.64 -4.45
C ALA A 76 -10.98 4.51 -3.44
N TRP A 77 -9.93 3.75 -3.09
CA TRP A 77 -10.00 2.71 -2.08
C TRP A 77 -10.33 3.28 -0.69
N GLN A 78 -9.72 4.40 -0.30
CA GLN A 78 -10.00 5.07 0.96
C GLN A 78 -11.46 5.57 1.03
N GLN A 79 -12.00 6.10 -0.06
CA GLN A 79 -13.40 6.50 -0.16
C GLN A 79 -14.34 5.30 -0.02
N ARG A 80 -14.06 4.19 -0.71
CA ARG A 80 -14.82 2.92 -0.58
C ARG A 80 -14.82 2.42 0.86
N ARG A 81 -13.67 2.48 1.55
CA ARG A 81 -13.55 2.07 2.96
C ARG A 81 -14.34 2.97 3.93
N ARG A 82 -14.53 4.25 3.60
CA ARG A 82 -15.31 5.21 4.39
C ARG A 82 -16.82 5.10 4.17
N GLN A 83 -17.25 4.48 3.08
CA GLN A 83 -18.67 4.23 2.81
C GLN A 83 -18.99 2.78 3.20
N PRO A 84 -19.43 2.50 4.44
CA PRO A 84 -20.12 1.25 4.69
C PRO A 84 -21.40 1.24 3.84
N ALA A 85 -21.64 0.13 3.14
CA ALA A 85 -22.89 -0.10 2.42
C ALA A 85 -24.12 -0.04 3.36
#